data_AF-A0A415C2Y9-F1
#
_entry.id   AF-A0A415C2Y9-F1
#
_cell.length_a   1.000
_cell.length_b   1.000
_cell.length_c   1.000
_cell.angle_alpha   90.00
_cell.angle_beta   90.00
_cell.angle_gamma   90.00
#
_symmetry.space_group_name_H-M   'P 1'
#
loop_
_entity.id
_entity.type
_entity.pdbx_description
1 polymer ?
#
loop_
_entity_poly.entity_id
_entity_poly.type
_entity_poly.pdbx_seq_one_letter_code
_entity_poly.pdbx_strand_id
1 'polypeptide(L)'
;MKTRKPAGQRVAFRRLSGIKRQVGREYVRADHKTEIRYNWQPGDGANYIHTLAGHAHNHDGHLLTRFNGASVMNLKMCQRLIIWTTDDDWLMGDIHDVGDDKQPPTDSRYTMPEACADTGNRWVQLDDVTSGHGFPFEEYEFAASIRNGGYKRPIPLRDSVMRGHGSNLIYATRKEAYDPVD
;
A
#
# COMPACT_ATOMS: atom_id res chain seq x y z
N MET A 1 -1.67 14.03 27.48
CA MET A 1 -2.69 14.43 26.49
C MET A 1 -2.40 13.69 25.18
N LYS A 2 -3.08 12.57 24.89
CA LYS A 2 -2.96 11.89 23.59
C LYS A 2 -4.06 12.46 22.69
N THR A 3 -3.66 13.12 21.62
CA THR A 3 -4.56 13.76 20.65
C THR A 3 -5.40 12.70 19.95
N ARG A 4 -6.72 12.92 19.93
CA ARG A 4 -7.77 12.09 19.32
C ARG A 4 -7.41 11.68 17.88
N LYS A 5 -7.48 10.39 17.53
CA LYS A 5 -7.71 9.92 16.14
C LYS A 5 -9.14 9.37 16.04
N PRO A 6 -10.11 10.18 15.62
CA PRO A 6 -11.14 9.62 14.75
C PRO A 6 -11.55 10.59 13.64
N ALA A 7 -11.42 10.15 12.39
CA ALA A 7 -12.13 10.64 11.21
C ALA A 7 -11.71 9.76 10.02
N GLY A 8 -12.36 8.60 9.85
CA GLY A 8 -12.11 7.65 8.76
C GLY A 8 -10.70 7.05 8.77
N GLN A 9 -10.59 5.74 8.87
CA GLN A 9 -9.29 5.06 8.86
C GLN A 9 -8.61 5.28 7.49
N ARG A 10 -7.74 6.29 7.40
CA ARG A 10 -6.98 6.57 6.17
C ARG A 10 -6.05 5.40 5.91
N VAL A 11 -6.06 4.91 4.68
CA VAL A 11 -5.20 3.82 4.23
C VAL A 11 -4.38 4.28 3.05
N ALA A 12 -3.16 3.76 2.97
CA ALA A 12 -2.31 3.87 1.80
C ALA A 12 -2.63 2.68 0.89
N PHE A 13 -3.15 2.93 -0.30
CA PHE A 13 -3.49 1.91 -1.28
C PHE A 13 -2.49 1.95 -2.43
N ARG A 14 -1.66 0.91 -2.54
CA ARG A 14 -0.65 0.75 -3.58
C ARG A 14 -1.17 -0.23 -4.65
N ARG A 15 -1.37 0.27 -5.85
CA ARG A 15 -1.67 -0.53 -7.04
C ARG A 15 -0.37 -1.00 -7.69
N LEU A 16 -0.30 -2.28 -8.02
CA LEU A 16 0.73 -2.89 -8.85
C LEU A 16 0.08 -3.45 -10.12
N SER A 17 0.73 -3.26 -11.27
CA SER A 17 0.26 -3.91 -12.49
C SER A 17 0.73 -5.36 -12.49
N GLY A 18 -0.19 -6.28 -12.77
CA GLY A 18 0.06 -7.70 -12.97
C GLY A 18 0.88 -7.96 -14.23
N ILE A 19 1.60 -9.08 -14.23
CA ILE A 19 2.65 -9.42 -15.20
C ILE A 19 2.11 -9.51 -16.63
N LYS A 20 0.84 -9.88 -16.83
CA LYS A 20 0.28 -10.13 -18.17
C LYS A 20 0.21 -8.88 -19.07
N ARG A 21 0.35 -7.66 -18.54
CA ARG A 21 0.16 -6.42 -19.33
C ARG A 21 1.40 -5.56 -19.55
N GLN A 22 2.57 -5.90 -19.01
CA GLN A 22 3.73 -4.98 -19.04
C GLN A 22 5.09 -5.65 -19.22
N VAL A 23 5.21 -6.66 -20.08
CA VAL A 23 6.53 -7.06 -20.61
C VAL A 23 7.16 -5.84 -21.32
N GLY A 24 8.26 -5.28 -20.77
CA GLY A 24 9.08 -4.25 -21.45
C GLY A 24 9.08 -2.82 -20.89
N ARG A 25 8.52 -2.54 -19.71
CA ARG A 25 8.75 -1.23 -19.02
C ARG A 25 9.30 -1.47 -17.62
N GLU A 26 10.62 -1.55 -17.49
CA GLU A 26 11.28 -1.88 -16.22
C GLU A 26 11.19 -0.76 -15.17
N TYR A 27 11.06 0.51 -15.58
CA TYR A 27 10.79 1.62 -14.67
C TYR A 27 10.28 2.88 -15.37
N VAL A 28 9.61 3.75 -14.61
CA VAL A 28 9.37 5.16 -14.95
C VAL A 28 10.12 6.00 -13.94
N ARG A 29 10.93 6.96 -14.41
CA ARG A 29 11.50 8.00 -13.56
C ARG A 29 10.43 9.02 -13.23
N ALA A 30 10.04 9.10 -11.96
CA ALA A 30 9.11 10.13 -11.49
C ALA A 30 9.82 11.48 -11.33
N ASP A 31 11.12 11.46 -11.03
CA ASP A 31 12.01 12.62 -11.02
C ASP A 31 13.48 12.15 -11.14
N HIS A 32 14.44 13.08 -11.04
CA HIS A 32 15.88 12.82 -11.17
C HIS A 32 16.48 11.95 -10.05
N LYS A 33 15.73 11.65 -8.98
CA LYS A 33 16.12 10.83 -7.83
C LYS A 33 15.20 9.63 -7.60
N THR A 34 14.05 9.57 -8.27
CA THR A 34 12.99 8.59 -8.00
C THR A 34 12.73 7.72 -9.22
N GLU A 35 13.17 6.46 -9.17
CA GLU A 35 12.80 5.41 -10.11
C GLU A 35 11.62 4.59 -9.58
N ILE A 36 10.53 4.52 -10.33
CA ILE A 36 9.38 3.66 -10.06
C ILE A 36 9.50 2.45 -10.97
N ARG A 37 9.95 1.32 -10.45
CA ARG A 37 10.04 0.06 -11.21
C ARG A 37 8.66 -0.60 -11.36
N TYR A 38 8.33 -1.03 -12.56
CA TYR A 38 7.16 -1.86 -12.87
C TYR A 38 7.65 -3.26 -13.23
N ASN A 39 6.88 -4.29 -12.87
CA ASN A 39 7.20 -5.71 -13.12
C ASN A 39 8.30 -6.27 -12.24
N TRP A 40 8.00 -6.41 -10.96
CA TRP A 40 8.83 -7.25 -10.12
C TRP A 40 8.42 -8.71 -10.26
N GLN A 41 9.34 -9.53 -10.77
CA GLN A 41 9.33 -10.96 -10.52
C GLN A 41 10.18 -11.20 -9.27
N PRO A 42 9.61 -11.69 -8.16
CA PRO A 42 10.36 -12.59 -7.31
C PRO A 42 10.92 -13.71 -8.20
N GLY A 43 12.14 -14.19 -7.95
CA GLY A 43 12.66 -15.35 -8.65
C GLY A 43 11.64 -16.51 -8.65
N ASP A 44 11.62 -17.30 -9.71
CA ASP A 44 10.83 -18.54 -9.85
C ASP A 44 9.30 -18.40 -9.93
N GLY A 45 8.80 -17.30 -10.51
CA GLY A 45 7.37 -17.20 -10.86
C GLY A 45 6.43 -17.10 -9.65
N ALA A 46 6.98 -16.91 -8.45
CA ALA A 46 6.20 -16.63 -7.26
C ALA A 46 5.53 -15.26 -7.38
N ASN A 47 4.23 -15.20 -7.08
CA ASN A 47 3.50 -13.94 -7.04
C ASN A 47 4.05 -13.09 -5.87
N TYR A 48 4.36 -11.81 -6.15
CA TYR A 48 4.90 -10.87 -5.18
C TYR A 48 4.06 -10.81 -3.88
N ILE A 49 2.74 -10.80 -4.01
CA ILE A 49 1.82 -10.81 -2.87
C ILE A 49 1.98 -12.09 -2.05
N HIS A 50 2.04 -13.26 -2.69
CA HIS A 50 2.20 -14.54 -2.01
C HIS A 50 3.55 -14.66 -1.29
N THR A 51 4.61 -14.11 -1.89
CA THR A 51 5.95 -14.10 -1.28
C THR A 51 5.96 -13.28 0.01
N LEU A 52 5.38 -12.07 -0.03
CA LEU A 52 5.25 -11.23 1.16
C LEU A 52 4.33 -11.85 2.22
N ALA A 53 3.19 -12.41 1.79
CA ALA A 53 2.22 -13.02 2.70
C ALA A 53 2.78 -14.26 3.41
N GLY A 54 3.44 -15.15 2.68
CA GLY A 54 4.10 -16.34 3.25
C GLY A 54 5.22 -15.95 4.22
N HIS A 55 5.98 -14.91 3.89
CA HIS A 55 6.99 -14.36 4.80
C HIS A 55 6.36 -13.80 6.07
N ALA A 56 5.35 -12.94 5.96
CA ALA A 56 4.69 -12.39 7.14
C ALA A 56 4.08 -13.49 8.02
N HIS A 57 3.47 -14.52 7.42
CA HIS A 57 2.96 -15.69 8.15
C HIS A 57 4.06 -16.40 8.96
N ASN A 58 5.26 -16.56 8.39
CA ASN A 58 6.41 -17.16 9.07
C ASN A 58 7.07 -16.23 10.12
N HIS A 59 6.63 -14.97 10.19
CA HIS A 59 7.14 -13.93 11.09
C HIS A 59 6.02 -13.34 11.97
N ASP A 60 5.07 -14.18 12.40
CA ASP A 60 3.97 -13.80 13.32
C ASP A 60 3.12 -12.62 12.83
N GLY A 61 2.91 -12.51 11.52
CA GLY A 61 2.15 -11.41 10.90
C GLY A 61 2.94 -10.11 10.72
N HIS A 62 4.24 -10.09 11.08
CA HIS A 62 5.09 -8.92 10.91
C HIS A 62 5.77 -8.92 9.54
N LEU A 63 5.85 -7.75 8.92
CA LEU A 63 6.50 -7.59 7.63
C LEU A 63 7.24 -6.25 7.54
N LEU A 64 8.45 -6.30 7.02
CA LEU A 64 9.11 -5.13 6.46
C LEU A 64 8.90 -5.11 4.95
N THR A 65 8.45 -3.99 4.40
CA THR A 65 8.34 -3.80 2.94
C THR A 65 8.93 -2.48 2.49
N ARG A 66 9.36 -2.42 1.23
CA ARG A 66 9.97 -1.23 0.62
C ARG A 66 9.14 -0.69 -0.54
N PHE A 67 9.16 0.62 -0.72
CA PHE A 67 8.46 1.31 -1.81
C PHE A 67 9.14 2.63 -2.19
N ASN A 68 8.83 3.08 -3.41
CA ASN A 68 9.20 4.40 -3.93
C ASN A 68 7.96 5.26 -4.18
N GLY A 69 8.13 6.57 -4.24
CA GLY A 69 7.08 7.51 -4.66
C GLY A 69 6.03 7.89 -3.60
N ALA A 70 6.13 7.43 -2.35
CA ALA A 70 5.25 7.85 -1.25
C ALA A 70 5.95 8.86 -0.33
N SER A 71 5.20 9.82 0.23
CA SER A 71 5.73 10.66 1.32
C SER A 71 5.63 9.92 2.65
N VAL A 72 6.74 9.80 3.39
CA VAL A 72 6.76 9.23 4.76
C VAL A 72 5.75 9.92 5.65
N MET A 73 5.65 11.25 5.57
CA MET A 73 4.69 12.02 6.36
C MET A 73 3.24 11.60 6.09
N ASN A 74 2.88 11.37 4.83
CA ASN A 74 1.53 10.93 4.48
C ASN A 74 1.27 9.47 4.92
N LEU A 75 2.30 8.61 4.87
CA LEU A 75 2.19 7.24 5.37
C LEU A 75 2.02 7.18 6.88
N LYS A 76 2.71 8.05 7.65
CA LYS A 76 2.50 8.18 9.11
C LYS A 76 1.07 8.60 9.49
N MET A 77 0.35 9.22 8.56
CA MET A 77 -1.07 9.57 8.74
C MET A 77 -2.03 8.43 8.39
N CYS A 78 -1.55 7.37 7.74
CA CYS A 78 -2.33 6.19 7.41
C CYS A 78 -2.28 5.17 8.56
N GLN A 79 -3.35 4.41 8.72
CA GLN A 79 -3.40 3.27 9.66
C GLN A 79 -2.95 1.98 9.00
N ARG A 80 -3.27 1.79 7.72
CA ARG A 80 -2.95 0.57 6.96
C ARG A 80 -2.24 0.86 5.67
N LEU A 81 -1.41 -0.08 5.27
CA LEU A 81 -0.94 -0.23 3.89
C LEU A 81 -1.72 -1.37 3.25
N ILE A 82 -2.22 -1.12 2.05
CA ILE A 82 -2.87 -2.11 1.19
C ILE A 82 -2.06 -2.16 -0.10
N ILE A 83 -1.63 -3.35 -0.51
CA ILE A 83 -0.97 -3.60 -1.79
C ILE A 83 -1.92 -4.47 -2.59
N TRP A 84 -2.29 -4.04 -3.79
CA TRP A 84 -3.22 -4.74 -4.67
C TRP A 84 -2.62 -4.87 -6.08
N THR A 85 -2.77 -6.04 -6.69
CA THR A 85 -2.32 -6.31 -8.07
C THR A 85 -3.50 -6.25 -9.04
N THR A 86 -3.27 -5.93 -10.31
CA THR A 86 -4.36 -5.98 -11.31
C THR A 86 -4.86 -7.38 -11.63
N ASP A 87 -4.20 -8.41 -11.10
CA ASP A 87 -4.67 -9.80 -11.12
C ASP A 87 -5.62 -10.10 -9.93
N ASP A 88 -5.96 -9.06 -9.15
CA ASP A 88 -6.91 -9.02 -8.03
C ASP A 88 -6.46 -9.68 -6.72
N ASP A 89 -5.15 -9.95 -6.60
CA ASP A 89 -4.54 -10.35 -5.34
C ASP A 89 -4.20 -9.13 -4.49
N TRP A 90 -4.30 -9.28 -3.18
CA TRP A 90 -4.00 -8.21 -2.25
C TRP A 90 -3.30 -8.68 -0.98
N LEU A 91 -2.59 -7.74 -0.36
CA LEU A 91 -2.01 -7.83 0.98
C LEU A 91 -2.34 -6.56 1.74
N MET A 92 -2.72 -6.66 3.01
CA MET A 92 -2.90 -5.51 3.89
C MET A 92 -2.27 -5.74 5.25
N GLY A 93 -1.82 -4.68 5.90
CA GLY A 93 -1.32 -4.71 7.27
C GLY A 93 -1.41 -3.34 7.92
N ASP A 94 -1.42 -3.33 9.25
CA ASP A 94 -1.41 -2.12 10.06
C ASP A 94 -0.01 -1.50 10.03
N ILE A 95 0.09 -0.21 9.74
CA ILE A 95 1.37 0.51 9.68
C ILE A 95 1.87 0.71 11.12
N HIS A 96 2.94 -0.01 11.47
CA HIS A 96 3.65 0.16 12.72
C HIS A 96 4.52 1.41 12.69
N ASP A 97 5.43 1.47 11.73
CA ASP A 97 6.33 2.61 11.51
C ASP A 97 6.74 2.72 10.04
N VAL A 98 7.28 3.88 9.68
CA VAL A 98 7.74 4.21 8.34
C VAL A 98 8.90 5.19 8.43
N GLY A 99 9.89 4.99 7.57
CA GLY A 99 11.02 5.90 7.46
C GLY A 99 11.53 6.06 6.04
N ASP A 100 12.30 7.12 5.89
CA ASP A 100 13.23 7.28 4.79
C ASP A 100 14.53 6.54 5.15
N ASP A 101 15.38 6.34 4.15
CA ASP A 101 16.71 5.72 4.22
C ASP A 101 16.78 4.25 3.79
N LYS A 102 17.93 3.89 3.19
CA LYS A 102 18.24 2.54 2.70
C LYS A 102 18.31 1.51 3.84
N GLN A 103 18.36 1.96 5.10
CA GLN A 103 18.52 1.07 6.24
C GLN A 103 17.31 1.15 7.17
N PRO A 104 16.47 0.09 7.21
CA PRO A 104 15.35 -0.01 8.14
C PRO A 104 15.86 -0.16 9.58
N PRO A 105 15.00 0.03 10.60
CA PRO A 105 15.36 -0.22 12.00
C PRO A 105 15.82 -1.67 12.17
N THR A 106 16.78 -1.89 13.08
CA THR A 106 17.36 -3.21 13.37
C THR A 106 16.44 -4.13 14.19
N ASP A 107 15.14 -3.83 14.28
CA ASP A 107 14.19 -4.69 14.97
C ASP A 107 14.03 -6.00 14.20
N SER A 108 14.52 -7.10 14.77
CA SER A 108 14.52 -8.43 14.13
C SER A 108 13.12 -8.99 13.89
N ARG A 109 12.07 -8.40 14.48
CA ARG A 109 10.68 -8.79 14.23
C ARG A 109 10.22 -8.45 12.82
N TYR A 110 10.68 -7.32 12.28
CA TYR A 110 10.28 -6.85 10.95
C TYR A 110 11.36 -7.18 9.94
N THR A 111 11.13 -8.26 9.20
CA THR A 111 12.02 -8.69 8.13
C THR A 111 11.29 -8.71 6.80
N MET A 112 12.06 -8.76 5.73
CA MET A 112 11.56 -8.77 4.36
C MET A 112 12.15 -9.99 3.65
N PRO A 113 11.43 -10.65 2.72
CA PRO A 113 12.01 -11.70 1.91
C PRO A 113 13.26 -11.18 1.20
N GLU A 114 14.30 -12.00 1.04
CA GLU A 114 15.52 -11.61 0.32
C GLU A 114 15.24 -11.24 -1.14
N ALA A 115 14.36 -12.02 -1.79
CA ALA A 115 13.82 -11.70 -3.11
C ALA A 115 13.18 -10.30 -3.16
N CYS A 116 12.83 -9.75 -1.98
CA CYS A 116 12.22 -8.46 -1.78
C CYS A 116 13.15 -7.30 -1.32
N ALA A 117 14.43 -7.57 -1.07
CA ALA A 117 15.26 -6.70 -0.24
C ALA A 117 15.66 -5.32 -0.84
N ASP A 118 15.73 -5.18 -2.16
CA ASP A 118 16.55 -4.11 -2.78
C ASP A 118 15.77 -2.96 -3.46
N THR A 119 14.44 -2.90 -3.32
CA THR A 119 13.61 -2.21 -4.32
C THR A 119 12.99 -0.87 -3.90
N GLY A 120 13.45 -0.23 -2.81
CA GLY A 120 12.92 1.08 -2.43
C GLY A 120 13.78 1.89 -1.45
N ASN A 121 13.61 3.22 -1.51
CA ASN A 121 14.31 4.20 -0.66
C ASN A 121 13.57 4.47 0.66
N ARG A 122 12.43 3.82 0.88
CA ARG A 122 11.59 3.94 2.07
C ARG A 122 11.18 2.57 2.53
N TRP A 123 11.04 2.43 3.84
CA TRP A 123 10.62 1.21 4.49
C TRP A 123 9.33 1.47 5.27
N VAL A 124 8.44 0.47 5.29
CA VAL A 124 7.26 0.42 6.16
C VAL A 124 7.30 -0.91 6.90
N GLN A 125 7.11 -0.83 8.21
CA GLN A 125 6.88 -1.97 9.09
C GLN A 125 5.37 -2.17 9.22
N LEU A 126 4.92 -3.40 9.03
CA LEU A 126 3.52 -3.79 9.10
C LEU A 126 3.32 -4.82 10.19
N ASP A 127 2.25 -4.64 10.96
CA ASP A 127 1.67 -5.61 11.88
C ASP A 127 0.43 -6.26 11.24
N ASP A 128 0.04 -7.43 11.77
CA ASP A 128 -1.22 -8.12 11.44
C ASP A 128 -1.45 -8.29 9.93
N VAL A 129 -0.39 -8.66 9.20
CA VAL A 129 -0.45 -8.79 7.76
C VAL A 129 -1.37 -9.93 7.34
N THR A 130 -2.31 -9.61 6.45
CA THR A 130 -3.25 -10.55 5.84
C THR A 130 -3.24 -10.39 4.32
N SER A 131 -3.67 -11.43 3.60
CA SER A 131 -3.72 -11.43 2.15
C SER A 131 -4.91 -12.21 1.63
N GLY A 132 -5.31 -11.94 0.39
CA GLY A 132 -6.40 -12.66 -0.27
C GLY A 132 -6.51 -12.34 -1.75
N HIS A 133 -7.61 -12.80 -2.34
CA HIS A 133 -8.01 -12.54 -3.71
C HIS A 133 -9.40 -11.90 -3.72
N GLY A 134 -9.70 -11.03 -4.67
CA GLY A 134 -10.97 -10.29 -4.72
C GLY A 134 -10.99 -9.16 -3.71
N PHE A 135 -10.30 -8.06 -3.99
CA PHE A 135 -10.22 -6.96 -3.02
C PHE A 135 -11.59 -6.26 -2.83
N PRO A 136 -12.05 -6.05 -1.59
CA PRO A 136 -13.37 -5.46 -1.31
C PRO A 136 -13.37 -3.95 -1.51
N PHE A 137 -13.33 -3.51 -2.78
CA PHE A 137 -13.25 -2.08 -3.13
C PHE A 137 -14.42 -1.26 -2.59
N GLU A 138 -15.59 -1.87 -2.43
CA GLU A 138 -16.81 -1.27 -1.92
C GLU A 138 -16.70 -0.79 -0.47
N GLU A 139 -15.76 -1.33 0.32
CA GLU A 139 -15.47 -0.88 1.68
C GLU A 139 -14.64 0.40 1.72
N TYR A 140 -14.14 0.88 0.57
CA TYR A 140 -13.19 1.99 0.52
C TYR A 140 -13.61 3.10 -0.45
N GLU A 141 -13.26 4.32 -0.08
CA GLU A 141 -13.47 5.51 -0.90
C GLU A 141 -12.15 6.25 -1.10
N PHE A 142 -11.99 6.87 -2.26
CA PHE A 142 -10.86 7.74 -2.52
C PHE A 142 -10.89 8.92 -1.54
N ALA A 143 -9.79 9.14 -0.82
CA ALA A 143 -9.64 10.29 0.06
C ALA A 143 -9.37 11.53 -0.79
N ALA A 144 -10.42 12.08 -1.41
CA ALA A 144 -10.32 13.34 -2.12
C ALA A 144 -9.82 14.39 -1.15
N SER A 145 -8.66 14.99 -1.44
CA SER A 145 -8.23 16.19 -0.73
C SER A 145 -9.38 17.19 -0.81
N ILE A 146 -9.87 17.64 0.35
CA ILE A 146 -10.85 18.72 0.47
C ILE A 146 -10.17 19.99 -0.07
N ARG A 147 -10.11 20.14 -1.40
CA ARG A 147 -9.74 21.38 -2.07
C ARG A 147 -11.04 22.06 -2.46
N ASN A 148 -11.28 23.21 -1.84
CA ASN A 148 -12.35 24.16 -2.12
C ASN A 148 -13.75 23.76 -1.67
N GLY A 149 -13.97 23.65 -0.36
CA GLY A 149 -15.22 24.04 0.31
C GLY A 149 -16.54 23.42 -0.18
N GLY A 150 -16.50 22.31 -0.92
CA GLY A 150 -17.68 21.66 -1.46
C GLY A 150 -17.55 20.15 -1.38
N TYR A 151 -18.59 19.51 -0.87
CA TYR A 151 -18.76 18.06 -0.92
C TYR A 151 -18.80 17.62 -2.40
N LYS A 152 -17.66 17.23 -2.96
CA LYS A 152 -17.67 16.37 -4.14
C LYS A 152 -18.14 14.99 -3.66
N ARG A 153 -19.09 14.39 -4.38
CA ARG A 153 -19.54 13.01 -4.10
C ARG A 153 -18.32 12.11 -3.86
N PRO A 154 -18.35 11.20 -2.87
CA PRO A 154 -17.27 10.25 -2.67
C PRO A 154 -16.97 9.54 -3.99
N ILE A 155 -15.70 9.48 -4.37
CA ILE A 155 -15.28 8.74 -5.56
C ILE A 155 -14.99 7.31 -5.08
N PRO A 156 -15.70 6.28 -5.57
CA PRO A 156 -15.40 4.90 -5.22
C PRO A 156 -13.94 4.57 -5.51
N LEU A 157 -13.26 3.86 -4.58
CA LEU A 157 -11.84 3.53 -4.77
C LEU A 157 -11.61 2.77 -6.08
N ARG A 158 -12.52 1.83 -6.42
CA ARG A 158 -12.49 1.06 -7.67
C ARG A 158 -12.35 1.96 -8.90
N ASP A 159 -13.16 3.03 -8.97
CA ASP A 159 -13.15 3.94 -10.12
C ASP A 159 -11.84 4.72 -10.19
N SER A 160 -11.32 5.18 -9.05
CA SER A 160 -10.03 5.87 -8.99
C SER A 160 -8.86 4.97 -9.40
N VAL A 161 -8.88 3.72 -8.96
CA VAL A 161 -7.84 2.71 -9.23
C VAL A 161 -7.87 2.28 -10.69
N MET A 162 -9.05 1.99 -11.25
CA MET A 162 -9.21 1.44 -12.59
C MET A 162 -9.06 2.49 -13.70
N ARG A 163 -9.47 3.74 -13.46
CA ARG A 163 -9.34 4.83 -14.45
C ARG A 163 -7.91 5.35 -14.62
N GLY A 164 -6.96 4.85 -13.82
CA GLY A 164 -5.54 5.14 -14.01
C GLY A 164 -5.21 6.62 -13.79
N HIS A 165 -5.82 7.28 -12.81
CA HIS A 165 -5.24 8.52 -12.28
C HIS A 165 -3.79 8.18 -11.91
N GLY A 166 -2.81 8.72 -12.65
CA GLY A 166 -1.45 8.19 -12.86
C GLY A 166 -0.54 8.03 -11.63
N SER A 167 -1.07 7.80 -10.45
CA SER A 167 -0.37 7.42 -9.24
C SER A 167 -0.67 5.97 -8.88
N ASN A 168 0.39 5.16 -8.72
CA ASN A 168 0.30 3.82 -8.16
C ASN A 168 0.04 3.83 -6.65
N LEU A 169 0.07 5.01 -6.01
CA LEU A 169 -0.27 5.19 -4.61
C LEU A 169 -1.47 6.12 -4.48
N ILE A 170 -2.51 5.62 -3.84
CA ILE A 170 -3.76 6.32 -3.60
C ILE A 170 -3.97 6.35 -2.10
N TYR A 171 -4.37 7.50 -1.55
CA TYR A 171 -4.87 7.54 -0.19
C TYR A 171 -6.38 7.34 -0.23
N ALA A 172 -6.85 6.38 0.54
CA ALA A 172 -8.25 6.04 0.64
C ALA A 172 -8.70 6.12 2.10
N THR A 173 -9.99 6.09 2.30
CA THR A 173 -10.61 6.01 3.61
C THR A 173 -11.50 4.77 3.61
N ARG A 174 -11.41 3.95 4.66
CA ARG A 174 -12.40 2.89 4.87
C ARG A 174 -13.73 3.57 5.19
N LYS A 175 -14.80 3.18 4.51
CA LYS A 175 -16.16 3.58 4.89
C LYS A 175 -16.38 3.09 6.32
N GLU A 176 -16.69 3.99 7.23
CA GLU A 176 -17.19 3.55 8.53
C GLU A 176 -18.47 2.75 8.27
N ALA A 177 -18.63 1.59 8.92
CA ALA A 177 -19.95 0.98 9.01
C ALA A 177 -20.84 2.07 9.60
N TYR A 178 -21.77 2.58 8.81
CA TYR A 178 -22.77 3.50 9.30
C TYR A 178 -23.64 2.65 10.22
N ASP A 179 -23.35 2.64 11.52
CA ASP A 179 -24.35 2.25 12.49
C ASP A 179 -25.45 3.30 12.35
N PRO A 180 -26.64 2.96 11.84
CA PRO A 180 -27.77 3.87 11.95
C PRO A 180 -27.99 4.06 13.45
N VAL A 181 -27.69 5.27 13.93
CA VAL A 181 -28.12 5.70 15.24
C VAL A 181 -29.64 5.83 15.12
N ASP A 182 -30.35 4.83 15.64
CA ASP A 182 -31.79 4.92 15.93
C ASP A 182 -32.07 6.03 16.95
#